data_AF-A0A6A3I992-F1
#
_entry.id   AF-A0A6A3I992-F1
#
_cell.length_a   1.000
_cell.length_b   1.000
_cell.length_c   1.000
_cell.angle_alpha   90.00
_cell.angle_beta   90.00
_cell.angle_gamma   90.00
#
_symmetry.space_group_name_H-M   'P 1'
#
loop_
_entity.id
_entity.type
_entity.pdbx_description
1 polymer ?
#
loop_
_entity_poly.entity_id
_entity_poly.type
_entity_poly.pdbx_seq_one_letter_code
_entity_poly.pdbx_strand_id
1 'polypeptide(L)'
;MLPTALPVLWKDGDRSGINGVVQVHQSDLQFRDAKIRDLVAVLNTKIPKPSGSSRAVQSVLLYGARLSSDRRLDAIVPDLAGSSPRLMATMGSPPSTTLDVVIVVDTLTGKMTRVPFNPKVSVADVKQRLQDMEGIPQNDQIFVVNNARLEDNRALESYNIHNGSLIYLVWKLKRGYISPRSVGGGLDDVVQANHETTAASRWRIAYEGLNVEGRCTNEYCAAFQRMVIRPYQFESFNLVREGSILCPVCHCPVKPLTCGFLNCAWKFDGIRAGNGLSISSPWRDASGTSFTDTQDKRLVVLALEYESQSKRVVWKEVARAMRGKHSTQALENRLRVLKRTYGRDLARFPRCFFSTASPQTTNFHLLAPRQAERTVRNVFSGVSAFDVRQQAGKTDENAGELLPAAVSSVIQMIGNVQQDDVFLDVGAGLGNVAAQFAIQTNARQCLGIEKQPELVSRGIFCLRTRASRTLLLHKVILHQGNVLDTPLSTTLPFQDASVIYLNDFLFDETAKLVVQQELSLIRRARLIISTSRYCPRHRESCRRRFCAKWELTETTYGHASWKSLPVPIYMYKMRQ
;
A
#
# COMPACT_ATOMS: atom_id res chain seq x y z
N MET A 1 -25.95 22.04 -23.04
CA MET A 1 -25.23 23.09 -23.81
C MET A 1 -23.75 23.00 -23.47
N LEU A 2 -22.85 23.51 -24.32
CA LEU A 2 -21.44 23.70 -23.97
C LEU A 2 -21.33 24.89 -22.99
N PRO A 3 -20.40 24.86 -22.00
CA PRO A 3 -20.12 26.04 -21.19
C PRO A 3 -19.49 27.15 -22.04
N THR A 4 -19.64 28.42 -21.64
CA THR A 4 -19.05 29.58 -22.34
C THR A 4 -17.57 29.79 -22.03
N ALA A 5 -17.13 29.32 -20.84
CA ALA A 5 -15.74 29.25 -20.43
C ALA A 5 -15.46 27.99 -19.62
N LEU A 6 -14.24 27.49 -19.71
CA LEU A 6 -13.69 26.36 -18.96
C LEU A 6 -12.67 26.90 -17.94
N PRO A 7 -13.00 26.86 -16.64
CA PRO A 7 -12.03 27.16 -15.59
C PRO A 7 -11.07 25.97 -15.40
N VAL A 8 -9.78 26.21 -15.61
CA VAL A 8 -8.70 25.22 -15.50
C VAL A 8 -7.74 25.65 -14.41
N LEU A 9 -7.53 24.80 -13.40
CA LEU A 9 -6.51 25.01 -12.37
C LEU A 9 -5.13 24.81 -12.99
N TRP A 10 -4.08 25.39 -12.41
CA TRP A 10 -2.73 25.02 -12.75
C TRP A 10 -1.83 24.93 -11.52
N LYS A 11 -0.82 24.05 -11.58
CA LYS A 11 0.28 24.03 -10.62
C LYS A 11 1.63 23.84 -11.30
N ASP A 12 2.68 24.34 -10.67
CA ASP A 12 4.07 23.92 -10.93
C ASP A 12 4.26 22.45 -10.51
N GLY A 13 4.77 21.61 -11.41
CA GLY A 13 4.94 20.16 -11.14
C GLY A 13 5.75 19.85 -9.88
N ASP A 14 6.81 20.63 -9.65
CA ASP A 14 7.76 20.57 -8.53
C ASP A 14 7.24 21.10 -7.18
N ARG A 15 6.05 21.70 -7.12
CA ARG A 15 5.56 22.42 -5.93
C ARG A 15 4.28 21.82 -5.34
N SER A 16 4.11 21.99 -4.03
CA SER A 16 2.85 21.73 -3.33
C SER A 16 1.83 22.85 -3.60
N GLY A 17 0.55 22.57 -3.36
CA GLY A 17 -0.56 23.50 -3.59
C GLY A 17 -0.94 23.70 -5.06
N ILE A 18 -1.75 24.74 -5.29
CA ILE A 18 -2.29 25.13 -6.61
C ILE A 18 -1.89 26.60 -6.85
N ASN A 19 -1.28 26.88 -8.00
CA ASN A 19 -0.78 28.22 -8.32
C ASN A 19 -1.89 29.19 -8.74
N GLY A 20 -2.97 28.70 -9.36
CA GLY A 20 -4.11 29.55 -9.73
C GLY A 20 -5.14 28.86 -10.64
N VAL A 21 -6.03 29.67 -11.23
CA VAL A 21 -7.05 29.25 -12.22
C VAL A 21 -6.93 30.14 -13.45
N VAL A 22 -6.99 29.53 -14.63
CA VAL A 22 -7.07 30.18 -15.94
C VAL A 22 -8.46 29.95 -16.53
N GLN A 23 -9.03 30.97 -17.16
CA GLN A 23 -10.28 30.86 -17.93
C GLN A 23 -9.97 30.69 -19.43
N VAL A 24 -10.44 29.58 -20.00
CA VAL A 24 -10.41 29.32 -21.44
C VAL A 24 -11.84 29.51 -21.96
N HIS A 25 -12.09 30.56 -22.73
CA HIS A 25 -13.39 30.91 -23.30
C HIS A 25 -13.55 30.29 -24.69
N GLN A 26 -14.79 30.22 -25.20
CA GLN A 26 -15.04 29.74 -26.58
C GLN A 26 -14.36 30.59 -27.67
N SER A 27 -13.96 31.83 -27.36
CA SER A 27 -13.14 32.69 -28.21
C SER A 27 -11.67 32.30 -28.27
N ASP A 28 -11.15 31.57 -27.27
CA ASP A 28 -9.78 31.05 -27.26
C ASP A 28 -9.70 29.66 -27.90
N LEU A 29 -10.75 28.85 -27.74
CA LEU A 29 -10.87 27.50 -28.30
C LEU A 29 -12.35 27.14 -28.48
N GLN A 30 -12.76 26.73 -29.68
CA GLN A 30 -14.10 26.15 -29.87
C GLN A 30 -14.14 24.75 -29.24
N PHE A 31 -15.00 24.52 -28.24
CA PHE A 31 -14.95 23.27 -27.45
C PHE A 31 -15.55 22.04 -28.15
N ARG A 32 -16.28 22.23 -29.25
CA ARG A 32 -16.79 21.12 -30.07
C ARG A 32 -15.65 20.58 -30.94
N ASP A 33 -15.54 19.26 -31.03
CA ASP A 33 -14.58 18.51 -31.85
C ASP A 33 -13.08 18.67 -31.46
N ALA A 34 -12.70 19.76 -30.80
CA ALA A 34 -11.38 20.02 -30.25
C ALA A 34 -10.91 18.95 -29.25
N LYS A 35 -9.58 18.81 -29.15
CA LYS A 35 -8.89 17.80 -28.35
C LYS A 35 -8.07 18.42 -27.22
N ILE A 36 -7.64 17.60 -26.26
CA ILE A 36 -6.85 18.07 -25.11
C ILE A 36 -5.52 18.72 -25.53
N ARG A 37 -4.89 18.31 -26.63
CA ARG A 37 -3.70 18.99 -27.18
C ARG A 37 -3.96 20.45 -27.59
N ASP A 38 -5.17 20.75 -28.08
CA ASP A 38 -5.54 22.08 -28.54
C ASP A 38 -5.80 22.99 -27.31
N LEU A 39 -6.41 22.42 -26.26
CA LEU A 39 -6.50 23.04 -24.93
C LEU A 39 -5.11 23.27 -24.30
N VAL A 40 -4.18 22.32 -24.45
CA VAL A 40 -2.77 22.46 -23.99
C VAL A 40 -2.05 23.61 -24.70
N ALA A 41 -2.33 23.88 -25.97
CA ALA A 41 -1.78 25.04 -26.67
C ALA A 41 -2.26 26.37 -26.06
N VAL A 42 -3.57 26.51 -25.81
CA VAL A 42 -4.16 27.72 -25.20
C VAL A 42 -3.74 27.90 -23.73
N LEU A 43 -3.64 26.82 -22.97
CA LEU A 43 -3.12 26.90 -21.59
C LEU A 43 -1.64 27.33 -21.56
N ASN A 44 -0.85 26.97 -22.59
CA ASN A 44 0.54 27.40 -22.70
C ASN A 44 0.74 28.89 -23.00
N THR A 45 -0.28 29.59 -23.55
CA THR A 45 -0.24 31.05 -23.73
C THR A 45 -0.86 31.80 -22.54
N LYS A 46 -1.85 31.21 -21.86
CA LYS A 46 -2.56 31.86 -20.74
C LYS A 46 -1.98 31.64 -19.34
N ILE A 47 -1.26 30.54 -19.08
CA ILE A 47 -0.63 30.32 -17.78
C ILE A 47 0.59 31.25 -17.64
N PRO A 48 0.69 32.08 -16.58
CA PRO A 48 1.84 32.96 -16.37
C PRO A 48 3.16 32.19 -16.29
N LYS A 49 4.18 32.67 -16.99
CA LYS A 49 5.54 32.09 -17.01
C LYS A 49 6.55 33.15 -16.53
N PRO A 50 7.50 32.81 -15.65
CA PRO A 50 8.62 33.69 -15.34
C PRO A 50 9.43 34.03 -16.61
N SER A 51 9.98 35.24 -16.69
CA SER A 51 10.82 35.67 -17.81
C SER A 51 11.99 34.70 -18.02
N GLY A 52 12.19 34.24 -19.26
CA GLY A 52 13.22 33.22 -19.60
C GLY A 52 12.84 31.77 -19.25
N SER A 53 11.66 31.51 -18.67
CA SER A 53 11.21 30.15 -18.35
C SER A 53 10.75 29.39 -19.60
N SER A 54 11.40 28.26 -19.88
CA SER A 54 10.98 27.32 -20.93
C SER A 54 9.75 26.49 -20.58
N ARG A 55 9.19 26.62 -19.36
CA ARG A 55 8.15 25.73 -18.84
C ARG A 55 6.90 25.68 -19.72
N ALA A 56 6.34 24.48 -19.83
CA ALA A 56 5.15 24.19 -20.62
C ALA A 56 4.16 23.30 -19.85
N VAL A 57 2.90 23.28 -20.28
CA VAL A 57 1.90 22.33 -19.78
C VAL A 57 2.31 20.91 -20.19
N GLN A 58 2.65 20.07 -19.21
CA GLN A 58 3.09 18.68 -19.37
C GLN A 58 1.90 17.71 -19.34
N SER A 59 0.86 18.02 -18.57
CA SER A 59 -0.38 17.24 -18.52
C SER A 59 -1.60 18.10 -18.23
N VAL A 60 -2.76 17.60 -18.64
CA VAL A 60 -4.08 18.05 -18.16
C VAL A 60 -4.76 16.86 -17.50
N LEU A 61 -5.24 17.06 -16.27
CA LEU A 61 -5.95 16.09 -15.46
C LEU A 61 -7.44 16.46 -15.39
N LEU A 62 -8.32 15.48 -15.32
CA LEU A 62 -9.74 15.63 -14.93
C LEU A 62 -9.96 14.79 -13.68
N TYR A 63 -10.38 15.43 -12.58
CA TYR A 63 -10.51 14.78 -11.26
C TYR A 63 -9.23 14.01 -10.81
N GLY A 64 -8.04 14.46 -11.22
CA GLY A 64 -6.75 13.80 -10.93
C GLY A 64 -6.26 12.83 -12.02
N ALA A 65 -7.15 12.22 -12.81
CA ALA A 65 -6.78 11.32 -13.88
C ALA A 65 -6.26 12.08 -15.13
N ARG A 66 -5.09 11.70 -15.67
CA ARG A 66 -4.50 12.32 -16.87
C ARG A 66 -5.35 12.05 -18.11
N LEU A 67 -5.67 13.10 -18.86
CA LEU A 67 -6.33 12.98 -20.15
C LEU A 67 -5.30 12.78 -21.26
N SER A 68 -5.59 11.90 -22.22
CA SER A 68 -4.76 11.73 -23.42
C SER A 68 -4.94 12.90 -24.40
N SER A 69 -3.87 13.23 -25.11
CA SER A 69 -3.78 14.38 -26.03
C SER A 69 -4.87 14.41 -27.11
N ASP A 70 -5.33 13.24 -27.53
CA ASP A 70 -6.34 13.05 -28.58
C ASP A 70 -7.78 12.88 -28.07
N ARG A 71 -8.00 12.86 -26.75
CA ARG A 71 -9.36 12.83 -26.19
C ARG A 71 -10.08 14.14 -26.54
N ARG A 72 -11.35 14.02 -26.97
CA ARG A 72 -12.18 15.19 -27.31
C ARG A 72 -12.61 15.93 -26.05
N LEU A 73 -12.70 17.26 -26.16
CA LEU A 73 -13.12 18.16 -25.09
C LEU A 73 -14.64 18.14 -24.90
N ASP A 74 -15.40 18.00 -25.98
CA ASP A 74 -16.86 17.82 -25.92
C ASP A 74 -17.29 16.54 -25.18
N ALA A 75 -16.56 15.44 -25.38
CA ALA A 75 -16.79 14.15 -24.72
C ALA A 75 -16.61 14.15 -23.20
N ILE A 76 -16.11 15.25 -22.60
CA ILE A 76 -16.03 15.44 -21.14
C ILE A 76 -16.91 16.59 -20.62
N VAL A 77 -17.72 17.23 -21.46
CA VAL A 77 -18.63 18.32 -21.07
C VAL A 77 -19.62 17.95 -19.96
N PRO A 78 -20.17 16.71 -19.86
CA PRO A 78 -21.01 16.33 -18.71
C PRO A 78 -20.29 16.46 -17.36
N ASP A 79 -18.96 16.31 -17.33
CA ASP A 79 -18.12 16.52 -16.17
C ASP A 79 -17.67 17.98 -15.99
N LEU A 80 -17.89 18.86 -16.97
CA LEU A 80 -17.49 20.27 -16.97
C LEU A 80 -18.67 21.26 -16.92
N ALA A 81 -19.91 20.77 -16.85
CA ALA A 81 -21.14 21.58 -16.90
C ALA A 81 -21.44 22.40 -15.62
N GLY A 82 -20.44 22.65 -14.76
CA GLY A 82 -20.57 23.45 -13.55
C GLY A 82 -19.53 24.57 -13.48
N SER A 83 -19.85 25.66 -12.78
CA SER A 83 -19.01 26.87 -12.70
C SER A 83 -17.66 26.71 -11.95
N SER A 84 -17.35 25.51 -11.46
CA SER A 84 -16.17 25.24 -10.64
C SER A 84 -15.11 24.45 -11.41
N PRO A 85 -13.82 24.81 -11.33
CA PRO A 85 -12.77 24.10 -12.05
C PRO A 85 -12.63 22.64 -11.61
N ARG A 86 -12.56 21.75 -12.60
CA ARG A 86 -12.34 20.31 -12.48
C ARG A 86 -11.20 19.79 -13.36
N LEU A 87 -10.73 20.61 -14.30
CA LEU A 87 -9.51 20.39 -15.06
C LEU A 87 -8.31 21.00 -14.31
N MET A 88 -7.17 20.32 -14.33
CA MET A 88 -5.92 20.80 -13.73
C MET A 88 -4.74 20.59 -14.69
N ALA A 89 -4.06 21.67 -15.05
CA ALA A 89 -2.81 21.65 -15.80
C ALA A 89 -1.61 21.48 -14.85
N THR A 90 -0.61 20.69 -15.28
CA THR A 90 0.70 20.63 -14.60
C THR A 90 1.78 21.26 -15.47
N MET A 91 2.56 22.18 -14.90
CA MET A 91 3.67 22.84 -15.60
C MET A 91 4.97 22.07 -15.36
N GLY A 92 5.66 21.70 -16.43
CA GLY A 92 6.96 21.00 -16.41
C GLY A 92 7.96 21.66 -17.35
N SER A 93 9.15 21.06 -17.51
CA SER A 93 10.03 21.34 -18.63
C SER A 93 9.41 20.84 -19.95
N PRO A 94 9.66 21.48 -21.10
CA PRO A 94 9.10 21.07 -22.37
C PRO A 94 9.75 19.76 -22.86
N PRO A 95 9.01 18.82 -23.46
CA PRO A 95 9.59 17.63 -24.05
C PRO A 95 10.44 18.00 -25.27
N SER A 96 11.69 17.52 -25.30
CA SER A 96 12.62 17.75 -26.41
C SER A 96 12.13 17.05 -27.69
N THR A 97 12.02 17.81 -28.78
CA THR A 97 11.26 17.45 -29.99
C THR A 97 12.00 16.57 -31.01
N THR A 98 13.28 16.26 -30.79
CA THR A 98 14.07 15.34 -31.62
C THR A 98 13.76 13.88 -31.26
N LEU A 99 13.09 13.14 -32.14
CA LEU A 99 12.66 11.74 -31.93
C LEU A 99 13.41 10.77 -32.87
N ASP A 100 14.74 10.81 -32.80
CA ASP A 100 15.62 10.11 -33.74
C ASP A 100 15.91 8.65 -33.35
N VAL A 101 15.22 8.12 -32.33
CA VAL A 101 15.58 6.87 -31.65
C VAL A 101 14.35 5.99 -31.39
N VAL A 102 14.47 4.68 -31.60
CA VAL A 102 13.37 3.71 -31.45
C VAL A 102 13.82 2.54 -30.57
N ILE A 103 13.11 2.26 -29.48
CA ILE A 103 13.27 1.00 -28.74
C ILE A 103 12.38 -0.08 -29.32
N VAL A 104 12.72 -1.34 -29.05
CA VAL A 104 11.82 -2.48 -29.22
C VAL A 104 11.31 -2.87 -27.83
N VAL A 105 9.99 -2.99 -27.65
CA VAL A 105 9.38 -3.51 -26.43
C VAL A 105 8.83 -4.91 -26.71
N ASP A 106 9.35 -5.90 -26.00
CA ASP A 106 8.81 -7.25 -25.99
C ASP A 106 7.68 -7.32 -24.95
N THR A 107 6.49 -7.70 -25.39
CA THR A 107 5.29 -7.80 -24.54
C THR A 107 5.07 -9.23 -24.07
N LEU A 108 4.34 -9.44 -22.96
CA LEU A 108 4.04 -10.79 -22.45
C LEU A 108 3.27 -11.71 -23.43
N THR A 109 2.81 -11.20 -24.57
CA THR A 109 2.20 -12.00 -25.66
C THR A 109 3.20 -12.39 -26.76
N GLY A 110 4.50 -12.09 -26.59
CA GLY A 110 5.55 -12.31 -27.60
C GLY A 110 5.51 -11.33 -28.77
N LYS A 111 4.73 -10.24 -28.67
CA LYS A 111 4.64 -9.20 -29.70
C LYS A 111 5.71 -8.13 -29.44
N MET A 112 6.57 -7.92 -30.45
CA MET A 112 7.59 -6.87 -30.49
C MET A 112 7.00 -5.54 -30.99
N THR A 113 6.72 -4.60 -30.08
CA THR A 113 6.21 -3.26 -30.42
C THR A 113 7.35 -2.24 -30.44
N ARG A 114 7.49 -1.51 -31.55
CA ARG A 114 8.56 -0.49 -31.73
C ARG A 114 8.09 0.88 -31.25
N VAL A 115 8.70 1.45 -30.21
CA VAL A 115 8.27 2.72 -29.62
C VAL A 115 9.31 3.83 -29.92
N PRO A 116 8.93 4.91 -30.62
CA PRO A 116 9.80 6.08 -30.81
C PRO A 116 9.99 6.86 -29.52
N PHE A 117 11.22 7.26 -29.21
CA PHE A 117 11.59 8.01 -28.00
C PHE A 117 12.73 9.00 -28.27
N ASN A 118 13.07 9.76 -27.23
CA ASN A 118 14.24 10.64 -27.16
C ASN A 118 15.05 10.19 -25.93
N PRO A 119 16.38 9.99 -25.99
CA PRO A 119 17.15 9.44 -24.87
C PRO A 119 16.95 10.14 -23.51
N LYS A 120 16.63 11.44 -23.56
CA LYS A 120 16.44 12.32 -22.39
C LYS A 120 15.04 12.28 -21.76
N VAL A 121 14.05 11.61 -22.38
CA VAL A 121 12.71 11.50 -21.77
C VAL A 121 12.66 10.42 -20.70
N SER A 122 11.70 10.56 -19.78
CA SER A 122 11.57 9.62 -18.66
C SER A 122 11.02 8.26 -19.09
N VAL A 123 11.30 7.25 -18.28
CA VAL A 123 10.66 5.93 -18.35
C VAL A 123 9.13 6.07 -18.34
N ALA A 124 8.58 6.99 -17.53
CA ALA A 124 7.15 7.30 -17.51
C ALA A 124 6.62 7.78 -18.88
N ASP A 125 7.36 8.66 -19.58
CA ASP A 125 6.93 9.19 -20.88
C ASP A 125 6.90 8.09 -21.97
N VAL A 126 7.79 7.10 -21.90
CA VAL A 126 7.81 6.00 -22.87
C VAL A 126 6.80 4.90 -22.52
N LYS A 127 6.51 4.67 -21.25
CA LYS A 127 5.33 3.89 -20.84
C LYS A 127 4.02 4.53 -21.29
N GLN A 128 3.89 5.86 -21.18
CA GLN A 128 2.72 6.58 -21.69
C GLN A 128 2.57 6.35 -23.20
N ARG A 129 3.65 6.47 -23.99
CA ARG A 129 3.61 6.17 -25.44
C ARG A 129 3.17 4.74 -25.73
N LEU A 130 3.64 3.75 -24.97
CA LEU A 130 3.21 2.37 -25.13
C LEU A 130 1.75 2.15 -24.68
N GLN A 131 1.25 2.90 -23.70
CA GLN A 131 -0.18 2.91 -23.36
C GLN A 131 -1.01 3.45 -24.53
N ASP A 132 -0.55 4.53 -25.16
CA ASP A 132 -1.24 5.16 -26.28
C ASP A 132 -1.23 4.27 -27.55
N MET A 133 -0.26 3.36 -27.68
CA MET A 133 -0.13 2.40 -28.79
C MET A 133 -0.84 1.05 -28.57
N GLU A 134 -0.74 0.48 -27.36
CA GLU A 134 -1.20 -0.90 -27.04
C GLU A 134 -2.40 -0.93 -26.07
N GLY A 135 -2.85 0.22 -25.57
CA GLY A 135 -3.97 0.33 -24.62
C GLY A 135 -3.64 -0.06 -23.16
N ILE A 136 -2.43 -0.56 -22.89
CA ILE A 136 -2.02 -1.11 -21.59
C ILE A 136 -1.74 0.05 -20.60
N PRO A 137 -2.48 0.21 -19.48
CA PRO A 137 -2.33 1.38 -18.61
C PRO A 137 -0.93 1.52 -18.00
N GLN A 138 -0.38 2.74 -17.93
CA GLN A 138 0.97 3.03 -17.43
C GLN A 138 1.27 2.42 -16.05
N ASN A 139 0.29 2.47 -15.12
CA ASN A 139 0.41 1.90 -13.77
C ASN A 139 0.45 0.36 -13.75
N ASP A 140 0.09 -0.28 -14.87
CA ASP A 140 0.15 -1.71 -15.07
C ASP A 140 1.36 -2.12 -15.93
N GLN A 141 2.16 -1.16 -16.42
CA GLN A 141 3.39 -1.42 -17.18
C GLN A 141 4.64 -1.43 -16.29
N ILE A 142 5.34 -2.56 -16.28
CA ILE A 142 6.65 -2.71 -15.64
C ILE A 142 7.68 -2.93 -16.75
N PHE A 143 8.50 -1.92 -17.04
CA PHE A 143 9.63 -2.05 -17.97
C PHE A 143 10.83 -2.64 -17.24
N VAL A 144 11.49 -3.60 -17.89
CA VAL A 144 12.69 -4.29 -17.38
C VAL A 144 13.76 -4.35 -18.47
N VAL A 145 15.00 -3.99 -18.11
CA VAL A 145 16.20 -4.13 -18.95
C VAL A 145 17.31 -4.72 -18.08
N ASN A 146 18.05 -5.71 -18.59
CA ASN A 146 19.17 -6.36 -17.87
C ASN A 146 18.82 -6.83 -16.44
N ASN A 147 17.58 -7.32 -16.24
CA ASN A 147 16.99 -7.72 -14.95
C ASN A 147 16.80 -6.59 -13.91
N ALA A 148 16.94 -5.32 -14.32
CA ALA A 148 16.58 -4.15 -13.52
C ALA A 148 15.21 -3.60 -13.97
N ARG A 149 14.30 -3.37 -13.02
CA ARG A 149 13.09 -2.59 -13.27
C ARG A 149 13.49 -1.13 -13.51
N LEU A 150 12.92 -0.52 -14.54
CA LEU A 150 13.11 0.90 -14.81
C LEU A 150 12.23 1.75 -13.87
N GLU A 151 12.82 2.78 -13.26
CA GLU A 151 12.16 3.72 -12.37
C GLU A 151 11.51 4.85 -13.18
N ASP A 152 10.22 5.10 -12.93
CA ASP A 152 9.37 5.96 -13.75
C ASP A 152 9.86 7.42 -13.87
N ASN A 153 10.62 7.90 -12.89
CA ASN A 153 11.18 9.26 -12.81
C ASN A 153 12.60 9.43 -13.38
N ARG A 154 13.24 8.38 -13.94
CA ARG A 154 14.58 8.46 -14.56
C ARG A 154 14.50 8.52 -16.09
N ALA A 155 15.50 9.15 -16.71
CA ALA A 155 15.66 9.16 -18.17
C ALA A 155 16.19 7.82 -18.70
N LEU A 156 15.79 7.43 -19.93
CA LEU A 156 16.22 6.15 -20.52
C LEU A 156 17.74 6.08 -20.77
N GLU A 157 18.39 7.20 -21.09
CA GLU A 157 19.86 7.27 -21.21
C GLU A 157 20.59 6.83 -19.93
N SER A 158 20.00 7.06 -18.74
CA SER A 158 20.59 6.65 -17.45
C SER A 158 20.62 5.12 -17.22
N TYR A 159 19.99 4.35 -18.11
CA TYR A 159 20.00 2.89 -18.13
C TYR A 159 20.81 2.31 -19.31
N ASN A 160 21.57 3.14 -20.04
CA ASN A 160 22.28 2.78 -21.26
C ASN A 160 21.34 2.21 -22.35
N ILE A 161 20.14 2.78 -22.49
CA ILE A 161 19.14 2.37 -23.49
C ILE A 161 19.32 3.21 -24.76
N HIS A 162 19.62 2.53 -25.86
CA HIS A 162 20.02 3.11 -27.16
C HIS A 162 19.02 2.76 -28.28
N ASN A 163 19.28 3.20 -29.51
CA ASN A 163 18.49 2.79 -30.68
C ASN A 163 18.48 1.26 -30.84
N GLY A 164 17.32 0.68 -31.15
CA GLY A 164 17.13 -0.77 -31.27
C GLY A 164 17.20 -1.55 -29.96
N SER A 165 17.39 -0.91 -28.80
CA SER A 165 17.47 -1.61 -27.51
C SER A 165 16.16 -2.31 -27.14
N LEU A 166 16.28 -3.50 -26.58
CA LEU A 166 15.14 -4.33 -26.17
C LEU A 166 14.75 -4.03 -24.72
N ILE A 167 13.47 -3.74 -24.49
CA ILE A 167 12.87 -3.60 -23.17
C ILE A 167 11.79 -4.67 -23.01
N TYR A 168 11.79 -5.39 -21.89
CA TYR A 168 10.71 -6.32 -21.57
C TYR A 168 9.59 -5.59 -20.83
N LEU A 169 8.36 -5.71 -21.31
CA LEU A 169 7.15 -5.28 -20.63
C LEU A 169 6.55 -6.45 -19.84
N VAL A 170 6.44 -6.28 -18.52
CA VAL A 170 5.68 -7.16 -17.63
C VAL A 170 4.41 -6.43 -17.16
N TRP A 171 3.27 -7.13 -17.14
CA TRP A 171 1.97 -6.57 -16.72
C TRP A 171 1.73 -6.69 -15.21
N LYS A 172 0.93 -5.76 -14.68
CA LYS A 172 0.32 -5.85 -13.34
C LYS A 172 -1.12 -6.37 -13.45
N LEU A 173 -1.39 -7.54 -12.88
CA LEU A 173 -2.72 -8.16 -12.92
C LEU A 173 -3.75 -7.40 -12.06
N LYS A 174 -5.01 -7.39 -12.52
CA LYS A 174 -6.18 -6.78 -11.84
C LYS A 174 -7.33 -7.78 -11.68
N ARG A 175 -8.17 -7.59 -10.65
CA ARG A 175 -9.47 -8.27 -10.43
C ARG A 175 -10.60 -7.22 -10.41
N GLY A 176 -11.86 -7.64 -10.65
CA GLY A 176 -12.97 -6.78 -11.12
C GLY A 176 -13.82 -5.97 -10.10
N TYR A 177 -14.92 -5.39 -10.60
CA TYR A 177 -15.83 -4.35 -10.02
C TYR A 177 -17.09 -4.98 -9.34
N ILE A 178 -18.27 -4.38 -9.02
CA ILE A 178 -19.06 -3.17 -9.45
C ILE A 178 -19.91 -2.61 -8.26
N SER A 179 -20.51 -1.42 -8.41
CA SER A 179 -21.38 -0.65 -7.48
C SER A 179 -22.91 -0.77 -7.83
N PRO A 180 -23.88 0.10 -7.40
CA PRO A 180 -24.00 1.04 -6.25
C PRO A 180 -25.36 1.07 -5.48
N ARG A 181 -25.46 1.80 -4.33
CA ARG A 181 -26.51 2.85 -4.05
C ARG A 181 -26.53 3.53 -2.65
N SER A 182 -26.67 4.86 -2.65
CA SER A 182 -27.36 5.75 -1.66
C SER A 182 -26.72 6.11 -0.29
N VAL A 183 -27.03 7.33 0.19
CA VAL A 183 -26.12 8.21 0.97
C VAL A 183 -26.77 8.81 2.25
N GLY A 184 -25.97 9.34 3.20
CA GLY A 184 -26.42 10.38 4.13
C GLY A 184 -25.50 10.61 5.35
N GLY A 185 -24.91 11.81 5.49
CA GLY A 185 -24.05 12.23 6.62
C GLY A 185 -23.15 13.44 6.29
N GLY A 186 -22.90 14.34 7.25
CA GLY A 186 -22.22 15.65 7.08
C GLY A 186 -20.81 15.64 6.47
N LEU A 187 -20.40 16.80 5.92
CA LEU A 187 -19.25 16.93 4.99
C LEU A 187 -18.22 18.03 5.36
N ASP A 188 -18.24 18.53 6.60
CA ASP A 188 -17.31 19.56 7.10
C ASP A 188 -16.13 19.02 7.93
N ASP A 189 -16.16 17.72 8.30
CA ASP A 189 -15.17 17.09 9.18
C ASP A 189 -13.93 16.60 8.41
N VAL A 190 -12.89 17.43 8.37
CA VAL A 190 -11.57 17.02 7.86
C VAL A 190 -10.91 16.06 8.86
N VAL A 191 -11.02 14.76 8.59
CA VAL A 191 -10.26 13.72 9.30
C VAL A 191 -8.83 13.68 8.76
N GLN A 192 -7.87 14.14 9.56
CA GLN A 192 -6.45 13.89 9.31
C GLN A 192 -6.11 12.46 9.74
N ALA A 193 -5.37 11.74 8.89
CA ALA A 193 -4.95 10.37 9.18
C ALA A 193 -3.64 10.34 9.99
N ASN A 194 -3.72 10.02 11.27
CA ASN A 194 -2.53 9.88 12.12
C ASN A 194 -1.76 8.60 11.76
N HIS A 195 -0.47 8.72 11.47
CA HIS A 195 0.46 7.59 11.39
C HIS A 195 0.83 7.10 12.80
N GLU A 196 -0.03 6.26 13.40
CA GLU A 196 0.34 5.45 14.56
C GLU A 196 0.73 4.04 14.12
N THR A 197 2.03 3.79 13.99
CA THR A 197 2.61 2.50 13.53
C THR A 197 2.49 1.36 14.57
N THR A 198 1.67 1.54 15.60
CA THR A 198 1.40 0.56 16.68
C THR A 198 0.05 -0.13 16.48
N ALA A 199 0.06 -1.24 15.74
CA ALA A 199 -1.08 -2.15 15.60
C ALA A 199 -2.41 -1.55 15.08
N ALA A 200 -2.38 -0.39 14.41
CA ALA A 200 -3.48 0.09 13.58
C ALA A 200 -3.84 -1.01 12.57
N SER A 201 -4.97 -1.68 12.83
CA SER A 201 -5.31 -2.92 12.14
C SER A 201 -5.60 -2.65 10.66
N ARG A 202 -5.30 -3.62 9.77
CA ARG A 202 -5.21 -3.49 8.29
C ARG A 202 -6.33 -2.70 7.60
N TRP A 203 -7.48 -2.54 8.26
CA TRP A 203 -8.62 -1.76 7.82
C TRP A 203 -8.60 -0.24 8.12
N ARG A 204 -7.62 0.32 8.86
CA ARG A 204 -7.46 1.78 9.05
C ARG A 204 -6.20 2.36 8.40
N ILE A 205 -5.69 1.74 7.33
CA ILE A 205 -4.56 2.29 6.56
C ILE A 205 -5.07 3.36 5.60
N ALA A 206 -4.56 4.58 5.73
CA ALA A 206 -4.78 5.67 4.79
C ALA A 206 -3.59 5.80 3.80
N TYR A 207 -3.85 6.42 2.66
CA TYR A 207 -2.88 6.71 1.59
C TYR A 207 -2.98 8.18 1.18
N GLU A 208 -1.98 8.70 0.47
CA GLU A 208 -2.07 10.05 -0.10
C GLU A 208 -3.25 10.15 -1.07
N GLY A 209 -3.96 11.28 -1.06
CA GLY A 209 -5.24 11.49 -1.71
C GLY A 209 -6.47 11.32 -0.79
N LEU A 210 -7.59 10.95 -1.40
CA LEU A 210 -8.89 10.70 -0.80
C LEU A 210 -8.94 9.32 -0.12
N ASN A 211 -9.47 9.30 1.11
CA ASN A 211 -9.66 8.10 1.93
C ASN A 211 -11.09 8.08 2.46
N VAL A 212 -11.94 7.21 1.91
CA VAL A 212 -13.35 7.14 2.31
C VAL A 212 -13.51 6.17 3.48
N GLU A 213 -14.21 6.60 4.53
CA GLU A 213 -14.41 5.80 5.75
C GLU A 213 -15.87 5.30 5.89
N GLY A 214 -16.06 4.11 6.44
CA GLY A 214 -17.38 3.56 6.78
C GLY A 214 -17.30 2.45 7.83
N ARG A 215 -18.42 1.92 8.33
CA ARG A 215 -18.43 0.84 9.34
C ARG A 215 -18.73 -0.52 8.71
N CYS A 216 -17.93 -1.54 9.00
CA CYS A 216 -18.18 -2.89 8.47
C CYS A 216 -19.28 -3.61 9.26
N THR A 217 -20.26 -4.15 8.54
CA THR A 217 -21.45 -4.83 9.09
C THR A 217 -21.44 -6.35 8.92
N ASN A 218 -20.47 -6.93 8.21
CA ASN A 218 -20.30 -8.38 8.14
C ASN A 218 -19.78 -8.91 9.48
N GLU A 219 -20.58 -9.72 10.18
CA GLU A 219 -20.28 -10.34 11.47
C GLU A 219 -19.07 -11.30 11.45
N TYR A 220 -18.80 -11.93 10.31
CA TYR A 220 -17.66 -12.82 10.08
C TYR A 220 -16.35 -12.04 9.78
N CYS A 221 -16.41 -10.71 9.68
CA CYS A 221 -15.24 -9.87 9.39
C CYS A 221 -14.45 -9.51 10.65
N ALA A 222 -13.11 -9.56 10.58
CA ALA A 222 -12.25 -9.05 11.66
C ALA A 222 -12.44 -7.53 11.94
N ALA A 223 -13.06 -6.80 11.02
CA ALA A 223 -13.46 -5.40 11.16
C ALA A 223 -14.95 -5.21 11.54
N PHE A 224 -15.69 -6.25 11.92
CA PHE A 224 -17.10 -6.14 12.31
C PHE A 224 -17.33 -5.04 13.36
N GLN A 225 -18.34 -4.21 13.14
CA GLN A 225 -18.69 -3.01 13.91
C GLN A 225 -17.57 -1.96 14.07
N ARG A 226 -16.44 -2.11 13.37
CA ARG A 226 -15.33 -1.15 13.37
C ARG A 226 -15.38 -0.26 12.12
N MET A 227 -14.85 0.96 12.26
CA MET A 227 -14.58 1.82 11.12
C MET A 227 -13.51 1.18 10.22
N VAL A 228 -13.63 1.35 8.91
CA VAL A 228 -12.71 0.88 7.88
C VAL A 228 -12.48 1.99 6.85
N ILE A 229 -11.27 2.05 6.28
CA ILE A 229 -10.84 3.00 5.26
C ILE A 229 -10.74 2.29 3.90
N ARG A 230 -11.32 2.89 2.87
CA ARG A 230 -11.07 2.58 1.47
C ARG A 230 -10.31 3.74 0.83
N PRO A 231 -9.01 3.60 0.52
CA PRO A 231 -8.28 4.62 -0.23
C PRO A 231 -8.78 4.67 -1.68
N TYR A 232 -9.07 5.88 -2.14
CA TYR A 232 -9.27 6.25 -3.54
C TYR A 232 -8.07 7.00 -4.12
N GLN A 233 -7.18 7.48 -3.25
CA GLN A 233 -5.99 8.24 -3.64
C GLN A 233 -6.37 9.47 -4.47
N PHE A 234 -5.72 9.74 -5.60
CA PHE A 234 -5.99 10.94 -6.40
C PHE A 234 -7.23 10.82 -7.31
N GLU A 235 -8.02 9.74 -7.19
CA GLU A 235 -9.29 9.55 -7.91
C GLU A 235 -10.49 10.18 -7.17
N SER A 236 -11.52 10.58 -7.90
CA SER A 236 -12.81 11.01 -7.32
C SER A 236 -13.67 9.83 -6.84
N PHE A 237 -14.32 9.97 -5.68
CA PHE A 237 -15.43 9.11 -5.26
C PHE A 237 -16.78 9.79 -5.50
N ASN A 238 -17.67 9.16 -6.28
CA ASN A 238 -19.01 9.67 -6.53
C ASN A 238 -20.04 8.93 -5.68
N LEU A 239 -20.38 9.51 -4.52
CA LEU A 239 -21.39 9.01 -3.57
C LEU A 239 -22.72 8.55 -4.20
N VAL A 240 -23.16 9.12 -5.32
CA VAL A 240 -24.41 8.75 -6.00
C VAL A 240 -24.23 7.60 -7.01
N ARG A 241 -23.13 7.61 -7.79
CA ARG A 241 -22.80 6.57 -8.79
C ARG A 241 -22.13 5.33 -8.20
N GLU A 242 -21.56 5.43 -7.00
CA GLU A 242 -20.84 4.34 -6.32
C GLU A 242 -21.56 3.85 -5.07
N GLY A 243 -22.11 4.74 -4.23
CA GLY A 243 -23.02 4.41 -3.12
C GLY A 243 -22.46 3.60 -1.93
N SER A 244 -21.54 2.67 -2.17
CA SER A 244 -20.84 1.86 -1.17
C SER A 244 -19.34 1.83 -1.46
N ILE A 245 -18.55 1.66 -0.42
CA ILE A 245 -17.13 1.30 -0.51
C ILE A 245 -16.96 -0.17 -0.13
N LEU A 246 -15.89 -0.83 -0.59
CA LEU A 246 -15.62 -2.21 -0.20
C LEU A 246 -14.78 -2.26 1.09
N CYS A 247 -15.16 -3.15 2.02
CA CYS A 247 -14.34 -3.40 3.21
C CYS A 247 -12.95 -3.95 2.82
N PRO A 248 -11.83 -3.36 3.27
CA PRO A 248 -10.46 -3.82 2.94
C PRO A 248 -10.04 -5.14 3.62
N VAL A 249 -11.01 -5.92 4.14
CA VAL A 249 -10.79 -7.19 4.86
C VAL A 249 -11.68 -8.29 4.31
N CYS A 250 -13.00 -8.07 4.29
CA CYS A 250 -13.99 -9.06 3.85
C CYS A 250 -14.63 -8.72 2.49
N HIS A 251 -14.23 -7.61 1.86
CA HIS A 251 -14.76 -7.08 0.58
C HIS A 251 -16.27 -6.80 0.49
N CYS A 252 -17.05 -7.15 1.51
CA CYS A 252 -18.47 -6.78 1.60
C CYS A 252 -18.68 -5.27 1.46
N PRO A 253 -19.81 -4.85 0.86
CA PRO A 253 -20.20 -3.44 0.80
C PRO A 253 -20.28 -2.81 2.20
N VAL A 254 -19.76 -1.60 2.30
CA VAL A 254 -19.76 -0.75 3.49
C VAL A 254 -20.34 0.61 3.08
N LYS A 255 -21.33 1.09 3.84
CA LYS A 255 -21.87 2.44 3.61
C LYS A 255 -20.78 3.47 3.95
N PRO A 256 -20.43 4.40 3.03
CA PRO A 256 -19.56 5.52 3.35
C PRO A 256 -20.24 6.42 4.39
N LEU A 257 -19.48 6.81 5.41
CA LEU A 257 -19.92 7.64 6.53
C LEU A 257 -19.21 9.00 6.56
N THR A 258 -17.94 9.05 6.15
CA THR A 258 -17.13 10.28 6.04
C THR A 258 -15.93 10.04 5.11
N CYS A 259 -15.05 11.03 4.92
CA CYS A 259 -13.77 10.86 4.24
C CYS A 259 -12.68 11.77 4.81
N GLY A 260 -11.43 11.30 4.71
CA GLY A 260 -10.22 12.06 5.03
C GLY A 260 -9.39 12.34 3.79
N PHE A 261 -8.58 13.40 3.85
CA PHE A 261 -7.68 13.84 2.79
C PHE A 261 -6.25 13.91 3.33
N LEU A 262 -5.29 13.29 2.64
CA LEU A 262 -3.90 13.21 3.06
C LEU A 262 -2.98 13.64 1.91
N ASN A 263 -2.13 14.64 2.13
CA ASN A 263 -1.15 15.13 1.16
C ASN A 263 -1.70 15.42 -0.26
N CYS A 264 -2.89 16.00 -0.35
CA CYS A 264 -3.54 16.30 -1.63
C CYS A 264 -4.33 17.62 -1.61
N ALA A 265 -4.53 18.23 -2.78
CA ALA A 265 -5.57 19.23 -2.95
C ALA A 265 -6.92 18.53 -3.21
N TRP A 266 -8.00 19.05 -2.63
CA TRP A 266 -9.33 18.44 -2.69
C TRP A 266 -10.45 19.46 -2.81
N LYS A 267 -11.60 19.01 -3.32
CA LYS A 267 -12.89 19.69 -3.24
C LYS A 267 -14.03 18.67 -3.26
N PHE A 268 -15.25 19.10 -2.99
CA PHE A 268 -16.46 18.34 -3.29
C PHE A 268 -17.47 19.17 -4.10
N ASP A 269 -18.34 18.46 -4.81
CA ASP A 269 -19.58 18.95 -5.40
C ASP A 269 -20.72 18.06 -4.88
N GLY A 270 -21.89 18.63 -4.59
CA GLY A 270 -23.01 17.86 -4.04
C GLY A 270 -24.31 18.66 -3.99
N ILE A 271 -25.32 18.08 -3.34
CA ILE A 271 -26.63 18.69 -3.12
C ILE A 271 -26.87 18.76 -1.62
N ARG A 272 -27.27 19.93 -1.11
CA ARG A 272 -27.58 20.12 0.32
C ARG A 272 -28.88 19.39 0.67
N ALA A 273 -28.78 18.49 1.66
CA ALA A 273 -29.94 17.82 2.23
C ALA A 273 -30.94 18.85 2.81
N GLY A 274 -32.23 18.61 2.62
CA GLY A 274 -33.32 19.48 3.09
C GLY A 274 -33.83 20.49 2.05
N ASN A 275 -32.95 21.19 1.32
CA ASN A 275 -33.38 22.25 0.39
C ASN A 275 -32.96 22.07 -1.08
N GLY A 276 -32.26 20.98 -1.43
CA GLY A 276 -31.97 20.63 -2.83
C GLY A 276 -30.98 21.54 -3.55
N LEU A 277 -30.41 22.55 -2.88
CA LEU A 277 -29.44 23.46 -3.51
C LEU A 277 -28.14 22.73 -3.84
N SER A 278 -27.66 22.92 -5.07
CA SER A 278 -26.31 22.52 -5.47
C SER A 278 -25.26 23.29 -4.66
N ILE A 279 -24.25 22.59 -4.17
CA ILE A 279 -23.14 23.15 -3.41
C ILE A 279 -21.80 22.63 -3.96
N SER A 280 -20.82 23.53 -4.08
CA SER A 280 -19.42 23.20 -4.34
C SER A 280 -18.58 23.77 -3.21
N SER A 281 -17.57 23.04 -2.75
CA SER A 281 -16.50 23.66 -1.98
C SER A 281 -15.55 24.42 -2.93
N PRO A 282 -14.81 25.44 -2.44
CA PRO A 282 -13.55 25.81 -3.08
C PRO A 282 -12.57 24.63 -3.01
N TRP A 283 -11.51 24.69 -3.81
CA TRP A 283 -10.35 23.82 -3.61
C TRP A 283 -9.67 24.14 -2.28
N ARG A 284 -9.25 23.10 -1.58
CA ARG A 284 -8.61 23.15 -0.26
C ARG A 284 -7.36 22.27 -0.29
N ASP A 285 -6.35 22.65 0.47
CA ASP A 285 -5.10 21.91 0.55
C ASP A 285 -5.06 21.02 1.80
N ALA A 286 -4.55 19.79 1.65
CA ALA A 286 -4.23 18.84 2.72
C ALA A 286 -2.75 18.40 2.68
N SER A 287 -1.89 19.08 1.92
CA SER A 287 -0.42 18.91 1.91
C SER A 287 0.25 19.51 3.15
N GLY A 288 -0.09 18.93 4.30
CA GLY A 288 0.59 19.12 5.57
C GLY A 288 0.09 20.30 6.40
N THR A 289 -0.18 20.04 7.68
CA THR A 289 0.00 21.07 8.70
C THR A 289 1.49 21.19 9.03
N SER A 290 1.96 22.38 9.40
CA SER A 290 3.31 22.55 9.99
C SER A 290 3.46 21.84 11.36
N PHE A 291 2.36 21.35 11.90
CA PHE A 291 2.26 20.52 13.10
C PHE A 291 2.37 19.03 12.75
N THR A 292 3.23 18.31 13.48
CA THR A 292 3.28 16.85 13.49
C THR A 292 2.35 16.25 14.55
N ASP A 293 1.97 14.97 14.39
CA ASP A 293 1.18 14.22 15.40
C ASP A 293 1.73 14.37 16.83
N THR A 294 3.06 14.28 17.01
CA THR A 294 3.71 14.47 18.32
C THR A 294 3.54 15.90 18.87
N GLN A 295 3.48 16.91 18.00
CA GLN A 295 3.21 18.30 18.38
C GLN A 295 1.73 18.51 18.71
N ASP A 296 0.81 17.87 18.01
CA ASP A 296 -0.63 17.94 18.29
C ASP A 296 -0.99 17.25 19.61
N LYS A 297 -0.42 16.07 19.87
CA LYS A 297 -0.50 15.37 21.16
C LYS A 297 -0.03 16.27 22.31
N ARG A 298 1.17 16.86 22.16
CA ARG A 298 1.76 17.79 23.14
C ARG A 298 0.91 19.04 23.34
N LEU A 299 0.34 19.61 22.28
CA LEU A 299 -0.54 20.78 22.32
C LEU A 299 -1.86 20.48 23.06
N VAL A 300 -2.47 19.32 22.82
CA VAL A 300 -3.71 18.90 23.48
C VAL A 300 -3.49 18.63 24.97
N VAL A 301 -2.39 17.94 25.35
CA VAL A 301 -2.03 17.73 26.77
C VAL A 301 -1.80 19.06 27.49
N LEU A 302 -0.96 19.94 26.92
CA LEU A 302 -0.69 21.27 27.52
C LEU A 302 -1.94 22.15 27.62
N ALA A 303 -2.93 21.99 26.74
CA ALA A 303 -4.20 22.72 26.85
C ALA A 303 -5.14 22.10 27.90
N LEU A 304 -5.18 20.77 28.02
CA LEU A 304 -5.97 20.04 29.02
C LEU A 304 -5.51 20.35 30.45
N GLU A 305 -4.23 20.63 30.68
CA GLU A 305 -3.71 21.09 31.98
C GLU A 305 -4.37 22.38 32.49
N TYR A 306 -4.69 23.34 31.61
CA TYR A 306 -5.44 24.55 31.99
C TYR A 306 -6.94 24.27 32.12
N GLU A 307 -7.52 23.48 31.19
CA GLU A 307 -8.95 23.17 31.15
C GLU A 307 -9.41 22.36 32.38
N SER A 308 -8.60 21.39 32.82
CA SER A 308 -8.80 20.61 34.05
C SER A 308 -8.67 21.43 35.34
N GLN A 309 -7.98 22.57 35.29
CA GLN A 309 -7.89 23.54 36.39
C GLN A 309 -8.92 24.67 36.28
N SER A 310 -9.87 24.58 35.33
CA SER A 310 -10.84 25.64 35.00
C SER A 310 -10.21 26.99 34.64
N LYS A 311 -8.96 26.99 34.14
CA LYS A 311 -8.20 28.19 33.76
C LYS A 311 -8.28 28.44 32.26
N ARG A 312 -8.19 29.72 31.85
CA ARG A 312 -7.98 30.08 30.44
C ARG A 312 -6.54 29.72 30.03
N VAL A 313 -6.38 29.15 28.83
CA VAL A 313 -5.08 28.74 28.28
C VAL A 313 -4.18 29.97 28.07
N VAL A 314 -3.00 29.99 28.70
CA VAL A 314 -2.03 31.09 28.54
C VAL A 314 -1.08 30.77 27.39
N TRP A 315 -1.43 31.20 26.18
CA TRP A 315 -0.71 30.81 24.95
C TRP A 315 0.79 31.10 24.93
N LYS A 316 1.26 32.16 25.61
CA LYS A 316 2.70 32.45 25.76
C LYS A 316 3.46 31.33 26.49
N GLU A 317 2.79 30.61 27.39
CA GLU A 317 3.38 29.54 28.19
C GLU A 317 3.30 28.20 27.47
N VAL A 318 2.18 27.92 26.79
CA VAL A 318 2.07 26.79 25.87
C VAL A 318 3.14 26.87 24.78
N ALA A 319 3.38 28.05 24.18
CA ALA A 319 4.45 28.25 23.19
C ALA A 319 5.85 27.98 23.75
N ARG A 320 6.11 28.39 25.00
CA ARG A 320 7.35 28.12 25.76
C ARG A 320 7.52 26.59 25.96
N ALA A 321 6.47 25.92 26.45
CA ALA A 321 6.45 24.48 26.70
C ALA A 321 6.52 23.62 25.40
N MET A 322 6.07 24.17 24.27
CA MET A 322 6.20 23.58 22.92
C MET A 322 7.60 23.73 22.30
N ARG A 323 8.55 24.38 22.98
CA ARG A 323 9.93 24.63 22.51
C ARG A 323 9.99 25.38 21.17
N GLY A 324 9.20 26.46 21.05
CA GLY A 324 9.54 27.63 20.21
C GLY A 324 9.36 27.55 18.69
N LYS A 325 9.00 26.41 18.08
CA LYS A 325 8.84 26.31 16.61
C LYS A 325 7.56 26.93 16.03
N HIS A 326 6.56 27.25 16.86
CA HIS A 326 5.25 27.74 16.42
C HIS A 326 4.82 28.99 17.20
N SER A 327 4.18 29.95 16.53
CA SER A 327 3.65 31.15 17.17
C SER A 327 2.44 30.85 18.06
N THR A 328 2.16 31.73 19.03
CA THR A 328 0.97 31.65 19.89
C THR A 328 -0.32 31.55 19.09
N GLN A 329 -0.43 32.33 18.00
CA GLN A 329 -1.61 32.34 17.14
C GLN A 329 -1.74 31.04 16.32
N ALA A 330 -0.63 30.44 15.89
CA ALA A 330 -0.64 29.15 15.21
C ALA A 330 -1.08 28.02 16.14
N LEU A 331 -0.61 28.03 17.39
CA LEU A 331 -0.99 27.07 18.44
C LEU A 331 -2.48 27.18 18.80
N GLU A 332 -2.99 28.40 18.99
CA GLU A 332 -4.42 28.62 19.24
C GLU A 332 -5.27 28.15 18.06
N ASN A 333 -4.91 28.56 16.84
CA ASN A 333 -5.64 28.17 15.63
C ASN A 333 -5.62 26.64 15.44
N ARG A 334 -4.51 25.97 15.75
CA ARG A 334 -4.39 24.51 15.67
C ARG A 334 -5.29 23.80 16.69
N LEU A 335 -5.28 24.22 17.96
CA LEU A 335 -6.19 23.64 18.96
C LEU A 335 -7.66 23.91 18.59
N ARG A 336 -7.98 25.09 18.03
CA ARG A 336 -9.33 25.43 17.57
C ARG A 336 -9.81 24.55 16.40
N VAL A 337 -8.89 24.06 15.56
CA VAL A 337 -9.20 23.04 14.52
C VAL A 337 -9.42 21.68 15.18
N LEU A 338 -8.53 21.23 16.06
CA LEU A 338 -8.67 19.94 16.75
C LEU A 338 -9.98 19.85 17.57
N LYS A 339 -10.39 20.95 18.23
CA LYS A 339 -11.69 21.08 18.92
C LYS A 339 -12.93 21.12 18.01
N ARG A 340 -12.76 21.20 16.69
CA ARG A 340 -13.85 20.94 15.72
C ARG A 340 -13.90 19.44 15.43
N THR A 341 -12.78 18.85 15.03
CA THR A 341 -12.67 17.43 14.64
C THR A 341 -13.01 16.43 15.76
N TYR A 342 -12.65 16.73 17.02
CA TYR A 342 -12.80 15.80 18.14
C TYR A 342 -13.77 16.27 19.24
N GLY A 343 -14.49 17.37 19.01
CA GLY A 343 -15.41 17.98 19.98
C GLY A 343 -14.76 19.03 20.88
N ARG A 344 -15.58 19.72 21.70
CA ARG A 344 -15.12 20.87 22.49
C ARG A 344 -14.42 20.50 23.81
N ASP A 345 -14.77 19.37 24.40
CA ASP A 345 -14.24 18.86 25.68
C ASP A 345 -12.92 18.13 25.42
N LEU A 346 -11.79 18.66 25.91
CA LEU A 346 -10.49 18.02 25.70
C LEU A 346 -10.39 16.63 26.33
N ALA A 347 -11.02 16.39 27.49
CA ALA A 347 -10.91 15.11 28.19
C ALA A 347 -11.58 13.95 27.44
N ARG A 348 -12.41 14.25 26.42
CA ARG A 348 -13.07 13.26 25.55
C ARG A 348 -12.35 12.98 24.22
N PHE A 349 -11.20 13.61 23.97
CA PHE A 349 -10.43 13.35 22.75
C PHE A 349 -9.98 11.87 22.65
N PRO A 350 -9.70 11.35 21.45
CA PRO A 350 -9.20 9.99 21.26
C PRO A 350 -7.97 9.69 22.13
N ARG A 351 -7.91 8.49 22.73
CA ARG A 351 -6.86 8.12 23.72
C ARG A 351 -5.42 8.25 23.21
N CYS A 352 -5.17 8.25 21.90
CA CYS A 352 -3.86 8.54 21.32
C CYS A 352 -3.32 9.93 21.70
N PHE A 353 -4.19 10.93 21.94
CA PHE A 353 -3.78 12.26 22.42
C PHE A 353 -3.19 12.26 23.84
N PHE A 354 -3.51 11.26 24.66
CA PHE A 354 -3.13 11.18 26.07
C PHE A 354 -2.13 10.06 26.38
N SER A 355 -1.73 9.29 25.36
CA SER A 355 -0.68 8.29 25.50
C SER A 355 0.68 8.99 25.61
N THR A 356 1.19 9.16 26.83
CA THR A 356 2.56 9.61 27.11
C THR A 356 3.62 8.55 26.79
N ALA A 357 3.31 7.61 25.90
CA ALA A 357 4.23 6.65 25.34
C ALA A 357 5.25 7.34 24.41
N SER A 358 6.32 7.85 25.02
CA SER A 358 7.67 7.47 24.54
C SER A 358 7.65 5.96 24.25
N PRO A 359 8.21 5.46 23.13
CA PRO A 359 8.02 4.08 22.68
C PRO A 359 8.45 3.10 23.76
N GLN A 360 7.47 2.64 24.56
CA GLN A 360 7.71 1.65 25.57
C GLN A 360 8.07 0.37 24.84
N THR A 361 9.27 -0.11 25.08
CA THR A 361 9.60 -1.53 24.93
C THR A 361 8.68 -2.29 25.87
N THR A 362 7.47 -2.57 25.38
CA THR A 362 6.56 -3.54 25.96
C THR A 362 7.30 -4.86 25.89
N ASN A 363 7.90 -5.23 27.03
CA ASN A 363 8.59 -6.49 27.21
C ASN A 363 7.55 -7.61 27.20
N PHE A 364 7.07 -7.91 25.99
CA PHE A 364 6.29 -9.09 25.69
C PHE A 364 7.18 -10.30 25.97
N HIS A 365 7.06 -10.86 27.16
CA HIS A 365 7.81 -12.05 27.54
C HIS A 365 7.60 -13.16 26.51
N LEU A 366 8.67 -13.52 25.83
CA LEU A 366 8.69 -14.63 24.89
C LEU A 366 8.40 -15.91 25.68
N LEU A 367 7.54 -16.75 25.14
CA LEU A 367 7.07 -17.95 25.82
C LEU A 367 8.11 -19.06 25.70
N ALA A 368 8.45 -19.70 26.83
CA ALA A 368 9.31 -20.88 26.84
C ALA A 368 8.67 -22.02 26.01
N PRO A 369 9.45 -22.92 25.39
CA PRO A 369 8.96 -23.95 24.45
C PRO A 369 7.62 -24.60 24.82
N ARG A 370 7.53 -25.26 25.98
CA ARG A 370 6.31 -25.93 26.47
C ARG A 370 5.09 -24.98 26.64
N GLN A 371 5.32 -23.71 26.98
CA GLN A 371 4.27 -22.69 27.11
C GLN A 371 3.78 -22.21 25.74
N ALA A 372 4.70 -22.01 24.79
CA ALA A 372 4.39 -21.67 23.41
C ALA A 372 3.63 -22.82 22.72
N GLU A 373 4.09 -24.05 22.86
CA GLU A 373 3.44 -25.26 22.30
C GLU A 373 2.00 -25.42 22.82
N ARG A 374 1.78 -25.23 24.13
CA ARG A 374 0.44 -25.21 24.72
C ARG A 374 -0.39 -24.03 24.19
N THR A 375 0.22 -22.86 24.02
CA THR A 375 -0.45 -21.67 23.46
C THR A 375 -0.89 -21.89 22.02
N VAL A 376 -0.04 -22.42 21.15
CA VAL A 376 -0.38 -22.71 19.74
C VAL A 376 -1.45 -23.79 19.64
N ARG A 377 -1.29 -24.92 20.34
CA ARG A 377 -2.34 -25.96 20.40
C ARG A 377 -3.67 -25.40 20.90
N ASN A 378 -3.65 -24.50 21.88
CA ASN A 378 -4.84 -23.79 22.32
C ASN A 378 -5.39 -22.87 21.21
N VAL A 379 -4.57 -22.10 20.50
CA VAL A 379 -5.01 -21.11 19.49
C VAL A 379 -5.83 -21.77 18.38
N PHE A 380 -5.35 -22.90 17.88
CA PHE A 380 -5.98 -23.65 16.80
C PHE A 380 -6.89 -24.78 17.29
N SER A 381 -7.22 -24.82 18.60
CA SER A 381 -8.06 -25.88 19.21
C SER A 381 -9.50 -25.97 18.68
N GLY A 382 -9.95 -24.98 17.92
CA GLY A 382 -11.25 -24.96 17.23
C GLY A 382 -11.17 -25.37 15.76
N VAL A 383 -10.06 -25.94 15.32
CA VAL A 383 -9.87 -26.51 13.98
C VAL A 383 -9.98 -28.03 14.10
N SER A 384 -10.91 -28.61 13.35
CA SER A 384 -11.09 -30.05 13.23
C SER A 384 -10.27 -30.64 12.08
N ALA A 385 -10.11 -31.96 12.05
CA ALA A 385 -9.54 -32.66 10.90
C ALA A 385 -10.42 -32.58 9.63
N PHE A 386 -11.64 -32.02 9.72
CA PHE A 386 -12.47 -31.68 8.56
C PHE A 386 -12.08 -30.32 7.96
N ASP A 387 -11.77 -29.32 8.79
CA ASP A 387 -11.40 -27.95 8.37
C ASP A 387 -10.05 -27.86 7.62
N VAL A 388 -9.26 -28.95 7.60
CA VAL A 388 -7.97 -29.11 6.90
C VAL A 388 -7.93 -30.36 6.01
N ARG A 389 -9.09 -30.94 5.69
CA ARG A 389 -9.21 -32.18 4.91
C ARG A 389 -9.09 -31.92 3.42
N GLN A 390 -8.24 -32.68 2.72
CA GLN A 390 -8.05 -32.56 1.27
C GLN A 390 -9.06 -33.37 0.46
N GLN A 391 -9.16 -33.05 -0.84
CA GLN A 391 -9.75 -33.93 -1.84
C GLN A 391 -8.83 -35.14 -2.10
N ALA A 392 -9.41 -36.34 -2.19
CA ALA A 392 -8.64 -37.55 -2.43
C ALA A 392 -7.92 -37.50 -3.79
N GLY A 393 -6.61 -37.79 -3.80
CA GLY A 393 -5.76 -37.78 -4.99
C GLY A 393 -4.93 -36.51 -5.20
N LYS A 394 -5.17 -35.43 -4.45
CA LYS A 394 -4.34 -34.21 -4.49
C LYS A 394 -3.39 -34.14 -3.30
N THR A 395 -2.11 -34.45 -3.52
CA THR A 395 -1.08 -34.45 -2.47
C THR A 395 -0.51 -33.06 -2.18
N ASP A 396 -0.72 -32.10 -3.08
CA ASP A 396 -0.20 -30.72 -3.05
C ASP A 396 -1.09 -29.74 -2.26
N GLU A 397 -2.34 -30.12 -1.96
CA GLU A 397 -3.26 -29.35 -1.10
C GLU A 397 -3.05 -29.65 0.40
N ASN A 398 -2.02 -30.43 0.74
CA ASN A 398 -1.86 -31.00 2.08
C ASN A 398 -1.26 -30.01 3.09
N ALA A 399 -2.12 -29.45 3.95
CA ALA A 399 -1.77 -28.60 5.09
C ALA A 399 -1.18 -29.38 6.29
N GLY A 400 -0.25 -30.29 6.01
CA GLY A 400 0.60 -30.88 7.03
C GLY A 400 1.50 -29.80 7.64
N GLU A 401 1.67 -29.77 8.97
CA GLU A 401 2.57 -28.83 9.65
C GLU A 401 3.46 -29.60 10.65
N LEU A 402 4.68 -29.09 10.91
CA LEU A 402 5.56 -29.66 11.94
C LEU A 402 4.87 -29.55 13.31
N LEU A 403 4.99 -30.60 14.12
CA LEU A 403 4.40 -30.57 15.46
C LEU A 403 5.09 -29.48 16.31
N PRO A 404 4.36 -28.78 17.21
CA PRO A 404 4.92 -27.66 17.98
C PRO A 404 6.27 -27.93 18.68
N ALA A 405 6.53 -29.14 19.17
CA ALA A 405 7.83 -29.49 19.75
C ALA A 405 8.99 -29.46 18.72
N ALA A 406 8.75 -29.89 17.48
CA ALA A 406 9.72 -29.78 16.39
C ALA A 406 9.95 -28.32 15.97
N VAL A 407 8.91 -27.48 16.02
CA VAL A 407 9.04 -26.03 15.77
C VAL A 407 9.88 -25.36 16.87
N SER A 408 9.73 -25.75 18.14
CA SER A 408 10.62 -25.32 19.23
C SER A 408 12.08 -25.72 18.95
N SER A 409 12.33 -26.94 18.48
CA SER A 409 13.68 -27.40 18.11
C SER A 409 14.26 -26.62 16.92
N VAL A 410 13.45 -26.27 15.92
CA VAL A 410 13.86 -25.41 14.79
C VAL A 410 14.23 -24.01 15.25
N ILE A 411 13.47 -23.43 16.19
CA ILE A 411 13.76 -22.11 16.76
C ILE A 411 15.07 -22.15 17.58
N GLN A 412 15.32 -23.24 18.32
CA GLN A 412 16.58 -23.44 19.03
C GLN A 412 17.78 -23.61 18.06
N MET A 413 17.62 -24.35 16.96
CA MET A 413 18.62 -24.50 15.88
C MET A 413 18.96 -23.16 15.19
N ILE A 414 17.96 -22.30 14.97
CA ILE A 414 18.14 -20.94 14.44
C ILE A 414 18.93 -20.05 15.41
N GLY A 415 18.73 -20.25 16.71
CA GLY A 415 19.43 -19.53 17.77
C GLY A 415 19.03 -18.05 17.84
N ASN A 416 19.94 -17.16 17.43
CA ASN A 416 19.76 -15.73 17.63
C ASN A 416 18.83 -15.10 16.57
N VAL A 417 17.66 -14.64 17.02
CA VAL A 417 16.67 -13.89 16.23
C VAL A 417 16.50 -12.50 16.84
N GLN A 418 16.59 -11.47 16.01
CA GLN A 418 16.66 -10.06 16.40
C GLN A 418 15.32 -9.33 16.18
N GLN A 419 15.25 -8.05 16.59
CA GLN A 419 14.03 -7.22 16.48
C GLN A 419 13.84 -6.56 15.11
N ASP A 420 14.82 -6.64 14.20
CA ASP A 420 14.73 -6.22 12.81
C ASP A 420 14.33 -7.38 11.88
N ASP A 421 14.69 -8.62 12.24
CA ASP A 421 14.36 -9.85 11.52
C ASP A 421 12.87 -9.95 11.14
N VAL A 422 12.62 -10.43 9.92
CA VAL A 422 11.29 -10.76 9.42
C VAL A 422 11.27 -12.24 9.09
N PHE A 423 10.39 -12.99 9.76
CA PHE A 423 10.18 -14.41 9.48
C PHE A 423 9.19 -14.58 8.32
N LEU A 424 9.42 -15.59 7.47
CA LEU A 424 8.50 -15.98 6.39
C LEU A 424 8.27 -17.48 6.39
N ASP A 425 7.01 -17.87 6.58
CA ASP A 425 6.46 -19.22 6.52
C ASP A 425 5.88 -19.47 5.11
N VAL A 426 6.45 -20.41 4.36
CA VAL A 426 6.08 -20.69 2.96
C VAL A 426 5.35 -22.02 2.86
N GLY A 427 4.08 -21.98 2.44
CA GLY A 427 3.14 -23.10 2.63
C GLY A 427 2.57 -23.08 4.04
N ALA A 428 2.18 -21.90 4.51
CA ALA A 428 1.91 -21.64 5.93
C ALA A 428 0.64 -22.31 6.47
N GLY A 429 -0.27 -22.81 5.61
CA GLY A 429 -1.52 -23.44 6.05
C GLY A 429 -2.36 -22.52 6.95
N LEU A 430 -2.52 -22.92 8.21
CA LEU A 430 -3.22 -22.13 9.24
C LEU A 430 -2.30 -21.13 9.97
N GLY A 431 -0.98 -21.27 9.78
CA GLY A 431 0.06 -20.44 10.37
C GLY A 431 0.47 -20.86 11.77
N ASN A 432 0.46 -22.16 12.12
CA ASN A 432 0.90 -22.60 13.46
C ASN A 432 2.39 -22.30 13.64
N VAL A 433 3.21 -22.54 12.62
CA VAL A 433 4.66 -22.28 12.65
C VAL A 433 4.94 -20.77 12.79
N ALA A 434 4.38 -19.93 11.92
CA ALA A 434 4.45 -18.46 12.06
C ALA A 434 3.95 -17.94 13.42
N ALA A 435 2.87 -18.53 13.97
CA ALA A 435 2.37 -18.18 15.30
C ALA A 435 3.35 -18.55 16.41
N GLN A 436 3.96 -19.73 16.34
CA GLN A 436 4.94 -20.18 17.33
C GLN A 436 6.22 -19.35 17.27
N PHE A 437 6.69 -19.01 16.07
CA PHE A 437 7.85 -18.15 15.86
C PHE A 437 7.61 -16.75 16.44
N ALA A 438 6.42 -16.18 16.24
CA ALA A 438 6.05 -14.86 16.77
C ALA A 438 6.03 -14.79 18.32
N ILE A 439 5.68 -15.90 19.00
CA ILE A 439 5.58 -15.95 20.47
C ILE A 439 6.85 -16.45 21.17
N GLN A 440 7.75 -17.15 20.47
CA GLN A 440 9.04 -17.60 21.00
C GLN A 440 10.22 -16.67 20.64
N THR A 441 10.10 -15.78 19.64
CA THR A 441 11.24 -14.99 19.12
C THR A 441 11.02 -13.48 19.11
N ASN A 442 12.13 -12.73 19.10
CA ASN A 442 12.12 -11.27 19.00
C ASN A 442 11.68 -10.73 17.63
N ALA A 443 11.58 -11.57 16.58
CA ALA A 443 11.31 -11.16 15.20
C ALA A 443 10.24 -10.07 15.08
N ARG A 444 10.52 -9.06 14.26
CA ARG A 444 9.67 -7.87 14.08
C ARG A 444 8.25 -8.23 13.63
N GLN A 445 8.19 -9.18 12.71
CA GLN A 445 7.00 -9.59 11.98
C GLN A 445 7.15 -11.05 11.54
N CYS A 446 6.04 -11.78 11.48
CA CYS A 446 6.00 -13.17 11.03
C CYS A 446 4.99 -13.27 9.90
N LEU A 447 5.49 -13.42 8.68
CA LEU A 447 4.69 -13.57 7.47
C LEU A 447 4.35 -15.04 7.28
N GLY A 448 3.17 -15.32 6.72
CA GLY A 448 2.85 -16.62 6.14
C GLY A 448 2.22 -16.45 4.78
N ILE A 449 2.62 -17.27 3.80
CA ILE A 449 1.99 -17.36 2.47
C ILE A 449 1.41 -18.76 2.28
N GLU A 450 0.13 -18.80 1.89
CA GLU A 450 -0.64 -20.03 1.67
C GLU A 450 -1.55 -19.86 0.44
N LYS A 451 -1.72 -20.92 -0.36
CA LYS A 451 -2.49 -20.86 -1.62
C LYS A 451 -4.01 -20.91 -1.37
N GLN A 452 -4.44 -21.66 -0.35
CA GLN A 452 -5.84 -21.91 0.00
C GLN A 452 -6.46 -20.73 0.79
N PRO A 453 -7.39 -19.93 0.23
CA PRO A 453 -8.00 -18.79 0.92
C PRO A 453 -8.79 -19.20 2.17
N GLU A 454 -9.34 -20.41 2.21
CA GLU A 454 -10.08 -20.98 3.34
C GLU A 454 -9.16 -21.13 4.56
N LEU A 455 -7.97 -21.72 4.36
CA LEU A 455 -6.96 -21.90 5.41
C LEU A 455 -6.40 -20.56 5.90
N VAL A 456 -6.08 -19.64 4.99
CA VAL A 456 -5.67 -18.27 5.34
C VAL A 456 -6.74 -17.58 6.20
N SER A 457 -8.02 -17.70 5.82
CA SER A 457 -9.14 -17.09 6.54
C SER A 457 -9.34 -17.72 7.93
N ARG A 458 -9.29 -19.05 8.02
CA ARG A 458 -9.42 -19.80 9.28
C ARG A 458 -8.25 -19.54 10.22
N GLY A 459 -7.03 -19.50 9.68
CA GLY A 459 -5.81 -19.15 10.42
C GLY A 459 -5.88 -17.74 11.00
N ILE A 460 -6.27 -16.75 10.18
CA ILE A 460 -6.50 -15.37 10.65
C ILE A 460 -7.56 -15.33 11.75
N PHE A 461 -8.66 -16.08 11.63
CA PHE A 461 -9.70 -16.16 12.66
C PHE A 461 -9.16 -16.72 14.00
N CYS A 462 -8.46 -17.86 13.97
CA CYS A 462 -7.85 -18.47 15.16
C CYS A 462 -6.84 -17.54 15.83
N LEU A 463 -5.96 -16.92 15.03
CA LEU A 463 -4.99 -15.93 15.53
C LEU A 463 -5.69 -14.73 16.19
N ARG A 464 -6.65 -14.10 15.50
CA ARG A 464 -7.26 -12.84 15.96
C ARG A 464 -8.25 -13.01 17.11
N THR A 465 -8.91 -14.16 17.24
CA THR A 465 -9.74 -14.49 18.42
C THR A 465 -8.92 -14.69 19.70
N ARG A 466 -7.61 -14.92 19.59
CA ARG A 466 -6.71 -15.12 20.76
C ARG A 466 -5.68 -14.01 20.96
N ALA A 467 -5.45 -13.16 19.96
CA ALA A 467 -4.44 -12.10 19.99
C ALA A 467 -4.59 -11.11 21.17
N SER A 468 -5.80 -10.89 21.68
CA SER A 468 -6.06 -10.09 22.89
C SER A 468 -5.51 -10.71 24.19
N ARG A 469 -5.27 -12.02 24.23
CA ARG A 469 -4.64 -12.75 25.34
C ARG A 469 -3.15 -13.00 25.12
N THR A 470 -2.69 -12.92 23.87
CA THR A 470 -1.28 -13.15 23.49
C THR A 470 -0.87 -12.13 22.44
N LEU A 471 -0.51 -10.92 22.89
CA LEU A 471 -0.30 -9.75 22.02
C LEU A 471 0.79 -9.96 20.96
N LEU A 472 1.77 -10.83 21.21
CA LEU A 472 2.78 -11.25 20.22
C LEU A 472 2.17 -11.82 18.93
N LEU A 473 0.97 -12.42 18.97
CA LEU A 473 0.26 -12.88 17.77
C LEU A 473 -0.15 -11.74 16.82
N HIS A 474 -0.10 -10.47 17.24
CA HIS A 474 -0.29 -9.34 16.33
C HIS A 474 0.82 -9.24 15.27
N LYS A 475 2.03 -9.75 15.56
CA LYS A 475 3.16 -9.85 14.60
C LYS A 475 2.85 -10.74 13.39
N VAL A 476 1.88 -11.67 13.52
CA VAL A 476 1.57 -12.67 12.49
C VAL A 476 0.67 -12.08 11.41
N ILE A 477 1.11 -12.13 10.16
CA ILE A 477 0.30 -11.73 9.00
C ILE A 477 0.30 -12.84 7.96
N LEU A 478 -0.84 -13.50 7.79
CA LEU A 478 -1.08 -14.44 6.71
C LEU A 478 -1.53 -13.71 5.43
N HIS A 479 -1.09 -14.24 4.30
CA HIS A 479 -1.35 -13.77 2.96
C HIS A 479 -1.83 -14.95 2.10
N GLN A 480 -2.90 -14.75 1.33
CA GLN A 480 -3.21 -15.64 0.22
C GLN A 480 -2.21 -15.38 -0.92
N GLY A 481 -1.59 -16.43 -1.44
CA GLY A 481 -0.73 -16.37 -2.61
C GLY A 481 -0.22 -17.75 -3.02
N ASN A 482 -0.21 -18.03 -4.31
CA ASN A 482 0.46 -19.20 -4.87
C ASN A 482 1.95 -18.87 -5.08
N VAL A 483 2.86 -19.73 -4.62
CA VAL A 483 4.31 -19.52 -4.74
C VAL A 483 4.82 -19.54 -6.18
N LEU A 484 4.07 -20.17 -7.11
CA LEU A 484 4.36 -20.12 -8.54
C LEU A 484 4.09 -18.72 -9.14
N ASP A 485 3.08 -18.01 -8.61
CA ASP A 485 2.60 -16.72 -9.13
C ASP A 485 3.06 -15.51 -8.28
N THR A 486 3.81 -15.76 -7.19
CA THR A 486 4.17 -14.74 -6.19
C THR A 486 5.70 -14.68 -6.00
N PRO A 487 6.42 -13.81 -6.74
CA PRO A 487 7.87 -13.67 -6.63
C PRO A 487 8.31 -13.17 -5.25
N LEU A 488 8.63 -14.09 -4.34
CA LEU A 488 8.99 -13.80 -2.94
C LEU A 488 10.19 -12.85 -2.82
N SER A 489 11.09 -12.84 -3.81
CA SER A 489 12.31 -12.02 -3.82
C SER A 489 12.10 -10.54 -4.14
N THR A 490 10.94 -10.17 -4.71
CA THR A 490 10.62 -8.79 -5.15
C THR A 490 9.24 -8.30 -4.71
N THR A 491 8.40 -9.18 -4.15
CA THR A 491 7.05 -8.83 -3.67
C THR A 491 7.11 -8.41 -2.21
N LEU A 492 6.65 -7.19 -1.89
CA LEU A 492 6.42 -6.77 -0.51
C LEU A 492 5.18 -7.48 0.09
N PRO A 493 5.22 -7.95 1.35
CA PRO A 493 6.31 -7.81 2.32
C PRO A 493 7.37 -8.92 2.26
N PHE A 494 7.19 -9.95 1.43
CA PHE A 494 8.04 -11.16 1.41
C PHE A 494 9.52 -10.87 1.14
N GLN A 495 9.84 -9.91 0.27
CA GLN A 495 11.23 -9.55 -0.07
C GLN A 495 12.07 -9.05 1.13
N ASP A 496 11.41 -8.62 2.21
CA ASP A 496 12.07 -8.17 3.44
C ASP A 496 12.43 -9.33 4.40
N ALA A 497 12.04 -10.58 4.09
CA ALA A 497 12.28 -11.73 4.94
C ALA A 497 13.78 -12.01 5.12
N SER A 498 14.19 -12.17 6.39
CA SER A 498 15.56 -12.49 6.80
C SER A 498 15.71 -13.96 7.20
N VAL A 499 14.66 -14.56 7.76
CA VAL A 499 14.60 -15.97 8.14
C VAL A 499 13.41 -16.61 7.44
N ILE A 500 13.66 -17.61 6.59
CA ILE A 500 12.61 -18.24 5.78
C ILE A 500 12.48 -19.71 6.17
N TYR A 501 11.26 -20.15 6.45
CA TYR A 501 10.89 -21.53 6.74
C TYR A 501 9.97 -22.06 5.64
N LEU A 502 10.21 -23.30 5.19
CA LEU A 502 9.44 -23.94 4.13
C LEU A 502 9.11 -25.40 4.50
N ASN A 503 7.81 -25.73 4.55
CA ASN A 503 7.35 -27.12 4.64
C ASN A 503 7.03 -27.68 3.25
N ASP A 504 8.03 -27.68 2.38
CA ASP A 504 7.91 -28.00 0.97
C ASP A 504 7.91 -29.50 0.63
N PHE A 505 7.88 -30.40 1.63
CA PHE A 505 7.81 -31.85 1.42
C PHE A 505 6.63 -32.24 0.50
N LEU A 506 5.54 -31.50 0.58
CA LEU A 506 4.27 -31.72 -0.12
C LEU A 506 4.12 -30.85 -1.38
N PHE A 507 5.09 -29.98 -1.69
CA PHE A 507 5.09 -29.19 -2.92
C PHE A 507 5.44 -30.09 -4.12
N ASP A 508 4.89 -29.79 -5.29
CA ASP A 508 5.34 -30.39 -6.54
C ASP A 508 6.75 -29.88 -6.91
N GLU A 509 7.41 -30.57 -7.84
CA GLU A 509 8.79 -30.22 -8.24
C GLU A 509 8.89 -28.87 -8.96
N THR A 510 7.82 -28.39 -9.61
CA THR A 510 7.78 -27.05 -10.22
C THR A 510 7.78 -25.99 -9.13
N ALA A 511 6.92 -26.14 -8.12
CA ALA A 511 6.87 -25.23 -6.96
C ALA A 511 8.22 -25.22 -6.21
N LYS A 512 8.84 -26.38 -5.97
CA LYS A 512 10.20 -26.46 -5.39
C LYS A 512 11.26 -25.75 -6.25
N LEU A 513 11.21 -25.87 -7.57
CA LEU A 513 12.16 -25.23 -8.49
C LEU A 513 11.99 -23.70 -8.57
N VAL A 514 10.75 -23.19 -8.58
CA VAL A 514 10.47 -21.74 -8.53
C VAL A 514 10.91 -21.17 -7.19
N VAL A 515 10.54 -21.82 -6.09
CA VAL A 515 10.95 -21.44 -4.73
C VAL A 515 12.48 -21.46 -4.57
N GLN A 516 13.19 -22.47 -5.09
CA GLN A 516 14.66 -22.49 -5.08
C GLN A 516 15.28 -21.27 -5.82
N GLN A 517 14.65 -20.80 -6.90
CA GLN A 517 15.10 -19.61 -7.62
C GLN A 517 14.85 -18.34 -6.81
N GLU A 518 13.65 -18.16 -6.25
CA GLU A 518 13.32 -17.00 -5.42
C GLU A 518 14.18 -16.91 -4.15
N LEU A 519 14.44 -18.05 -3.49
CA LEU A 519 15.38 -18.15 -2.37
C LEU A 519 16.83 -17.76 -2.74
N SER A 520 17.22 -17.99 -3.99
CA SER A 520 18.51 -17.50 -4.51
C SER A 520 18.52 -15.98 -4.66
N LEU A 521 17.41 -15.36 -5.05
CA LEU A 521 17.30 -13.93 -5.38
C LEU A 521 16.99 -13.00 -4.19
N ILE A 522 16.23 -13.46 -3.19
CA ILE A 522 15.77 -12.62 -2.07
C ILE A 522 16.93 -12.02 -1.26
N ARG A 523 17.00 -10.69 -1.19
CA ARG A 523 18.21 -9.96 -0.79
C ARG A 523 18.49 -9.92 0.71
N ARG A 524 17.46 -9.96 1.57
CA ARG A 524 17.61 -9.83 3.03
C ARG A 524 17.75 -11.16 3.77
N ALA A 525 17.51 -12.27 3.09
CA ALA A 525 17.55 -13.60 3.69
C ALA A 525 18.96 -13.97 4.14
N ARG A 526 19.11 -14.27 5.43
CA ARG A 526 20.33 -14.78 6.08
C ARG A 526 20.23 -16.27 6.44
N LEU A 527 19.00 -16.78 6.60
CA LEU A 527 18.70 -18.18 6.95
C LEU A 527 17.56 -18.75 6.10
N ILE A 528 17.70 -20.01 5.70
CA ILE A 528 16.63 -20.85 5.14
C ILE A 528 16.53 -22.14 5.94
N ILE A 529 15.32 -22.53 6.30
CA ILE A 529 14.99 -23.79 6.94
C ILE A 529 14.00 -24.51 6.03
N SER A 530 14.32 -25.72 5.56
CA SER A 530 13.46 -26.48 4.64
C SER A 530 13.39 -27.95 5.01
N THR A 531 12.24 -28.58 4.75
CA THR A 531 12.05 -30.04 4.79
C THR A 531 12.69 -30.78 3.62
N SER A 532 13.02 -30.09 2.53
CA SER A 532 13.62 -30.67 1.32
C SER A 532 15.10 -30.29 1.15
N ARG A 533 15.88 -31.22 0.59
CA ARG A 533 17.31 -30.98 0.31
C ARG A 533 17.49 -30.41 -1.10
N TYR A 534 17.41 -29.08 -1.23
CA TYR A 534 17.51 -28.34 -2.51
C TYR A 534 18.72 -28.64 -3.40
N CYS A 535 19.78 -29.28 -2.88
CA CYS A 535 20.82 -29.88 -3.71
C CYS A 535 21.33 -31.19 -3.09
N PRO A 536 21.18 -32.35 -3.78
CA PRO A 536 21.76 -33.62 -3.33
C PRO A 536 23.30 -33.59 -3.29
N ARG A 537 23.94 -32.87 -4.22
CA ARG A 537 25.41 -32.68 -4.31
C ARG A 537 25.79 -31.27 -3.84
N HIS A 538 25.26 -30.84 -2.70
CA HIS A 538 25.59 -29.54 -2.10
C HIS A 538 27.05 -29.53 -1.62
N ARG A 539 27.91 -28.78 -2.32
CA ARG A 539 29.34 -28.61 -2.07
C ARG A 539 29.84 -27.38 -2.84
N GLU A 540 31.01 -26.85 -2.52
CA GLU A 540 31.52 -25.60 -3.10
C GLU A 540 31.65 -25.62 -4.64
N SER A 541 32.06 -26.76 -5.22
CA SER A 541 32.13 -26.94 -6.68
C SER A 541 30.76 -27.06 -7.38
N CYS A 542 29.64 -26.86 -6.68
CA CYS A 542 28.29 -26.94 -7.25
C CYS A 542 27.85 -25.59 -7.86
N ARG A 543 27.95 -25.46 -9.19
CA ARG A 543 27.60 -24.24 -9.95
C ARG A 543 26.11 -23.84 -9.97
N ARG A 544 25.24 -24.39 -9.10
CA ARG A 544 23.83 -23.97 -8.99
C ARG A 544 23.75 -22.64 -8.23
N ARG A 545 22.97 -21.67 -8.72
CA ARG A 545 22.78 -20.34 -8.07
C ARG A 545 22.46 -20.43 -6.57
N PHE A 546 21.64 -21.41 -6.17
CA PHE A 546 21.34 -21.66 -4.77
C PHE A 546 22.60 -22.00 -3.96
N CYS A 547 23.44 -22.93 -4.42
CA CYS A 547 24.67 -23.35 -3.72
C CYS A 547 25.78 -22.28 -3.71
N ALA A 548 25.75 -21.33 -4.65
CA ALA A 548 26.67 -20.20 -4.67
C ALA A 548 26.40 -19.16 -3.57
N LYS A 549 25.14 -19.07 -3.10
CA LYS A 549 24.72 -18.15 -2.03
C LYS A 549 24.52 -18.83 -0.68
N TRP A 550 24.10 -20.09 -0.69
CA TRP A 550 23.67 -20.82 0.50
C TRP A 550 24.61 -21.96 0.83
N GLU A 551 24.81 -22.20 2.12
CA GLU A 551 25.56 -23.32 2.68
C GLU A 551 24.71 -24.11 3.67
N LEU A 552 24.58 -25.42 3.46
CA LEU A 552 23.95 -26.34 4.40
C LEU A 552 24.85 -26.51 5.63
N THR A 553 24.45 -25.94 6.76
CA THR A 553 25.27 -25.92 8.00
C THR A 553 24.78 -26.87 9.08
N GLU A 554 23.50 -27.23 9.08
CA GLU A 554 22.91 -28.08 10.11
C GLU A 554 21.78 -28.94 9.55
N THR A 555 21.49 -30.06 10.19
CA THR A 555 20.34 -30.92 9.89
C THR A 555 19.82 -31.53 11.18
N THR A 556 18.53 -31.32 11.44
CA THR A 556 17.82 -31.88 12.60
C THR A 556 16.62 -32.70 12.14
N TYR A 557 15.89 -33.33 13.07
CA TYR A 557 14.74 -34.18 12.78
C TYR A 557 13.55 -33.78 13.64
N GLY A 558 12.36 -33.71 13.03
CA GLY A 558 11.13 -33.29 13.70
C GLY A 558 9.93 -34.17 13.34
N HIS A 559 9.00 -34.36 14.27
CA HIS A 559 7.73 -35.02 13.97
C HIS A 559 6.77 -34.08 13.22
N ALA A 560 6.00 -34.67 12.32
CA ALA A 560 5.13 -34.01 11.35
C ALA A 560 3.69 -34.52 11.50
N SER A 561 2.67 -33.68 11.35
CA SER A 561 1.27 -34.09 11.57
C SER A 561 0.75 -35.19 10.64
N TRP A 562 1.44 -35.42 9.51
CA TRP A 562 1.08 -36.39 8.47
C TRP A 562 2.01 -37.62 8.38
N LYS A 563 2.98 -37.77 9.28
CA LYS A 563 3.98 -38.85 9.22
C LYS A 563 4.43 -39.33 10.61
N SER A 564 4.38 -40.64 10.85
CA SER A 564 4.80 -41.27 12.10
C SER A 564 6.30 -41.10 12.39
N LEU A 565 7.14 -41.40 11.39
CA LEU A 565 8.59 -41.21 11.46
C LEU A 565 8.97 -39.72 11.32
N PRO A 566 9.97 -39.24 12.08
CA PRO A 566 10.50 -37.88 11.92
C PRO A 566 10.90 -37.56 10.47
N VAL A 567 10.67 -36.31 10.07
CA VAL A 567 11.19 -35.74 8.82
C VAL A 567 12.51 -35.01 9.07
N PRO A 568 13.48 -35.06 8.14
CA PRO A 568 14.68 -34.23 8.22
C PRO A 568 14.32 -32.77 7.99
N ILE A 569 15.05 -31.88 8.64
CA ILE A 569 14.91 -30.43 8.54
C ILE A 569 16.31 -29.84 8.35
N TYR A 570 16.53 -29.15 7.23
CA TYR A 570 17.83 -28.67 6.77
C TYR A 570 17.95 -27.16 7.03
N MET A 571 19.01 -26.71 7.71
CA MET A 571 19.30 -25.28 7.86
C MET A 571 20.44 -24.84 6.95
N TYR A 572 20.12 -23.92 6.04
CA TYR A 572 21.07 -23.23 5.19
C TYR A 572 21.35 -21.83 5.73
N LYS A 573 22.64 -21.46 5.82
CA LYS A 573 23.10 -20.10 6.13
C LYS A 573 23.57 -19.43 4.84
N MET A 574 23.45 -18.11 4.75
CA MET A 574 24.06 -17.38 3.65
C MET A 574 25.59 -17.44 3.78
N ARG A 575 26.29 -17.75 2.68
CA ARG A 575 27.76 -17.67 2.60
C ARG A 575 28.20 -16.23 2.81
N GLN A 576 29.30 -16.05 3.55
CA GLN A 576 29.96 -14.76 3.78
C GLN A 576 30.83 -14.37 2.59
#